data_AF-A0A2V5ZQM1-F1
#
_entry.id   AF-A0A2V5ZQM1-F1
#
_cell.length_a   1.000
_cell.length_b   1.000
_cell.length_c   1.000
_cell.angle_alpha   90.00
_cell.angle_beta   90.00
_cell.angle_gamma   90.00
#
_symmetry.space_group_name_H-M   'P 1'
#
loop_
_entity.id
_entity.type
_entity.pdbx_description
1 polymer ?
#
loop_
_entity_poly.entity_id
_entity_poly.type
_entity_poly.pdbx_seq_one_letter_code
_entity_poly.pdbx_strand_id
1 'polypeptide(L)'
;MLPLAYSPAKTLDDLKKLEITCFVPSYLPKGLKLKKVEITQENAGPLEDGKTYKETNYSIEWSAGKASFSVESAAEGIGDRNLMQEEDTEETEIKTSLGPMYLIYRPKGKEGAKVKILTNWVEDEQMKADQAKSTTWHGELGRFHGFTGKAISLAEFQKILESLHPVKSAPTAAAGINDASAQPLKIHPQVFNLIECWISDSESPVVTEISLDAVEKNGNEFNDDDLKPDGEWTRAPNSESKEGFMRYRVLESKGNHYKVEYQENGGGTLTTASIIEFDIQKRNIQRDGKPASIRVLRVTSYADKK
;
A
#
# COMPACT_ATOMS: atom_id res chain seq x y z
N MET A 1 -2.85 -22.54 -40.59
CA MET A 1 -2.41 -22.15 -39.23
C MET A 1 -3.02 -20.80 -38.93
N LEU A 2 -3.98 -20.74 -38.00
CA LEU A 2 -4.48 -19.46 -37.49
C LEU A 2 -3.41 -18.89 -36.54
N PRO A 3 -3.11 -17.58 -36.61
CA PRO A 3 -2.19 -16.97 -35.66
C PRO A 3 -2.84 -17.03 -34.27
N LEU A 4 -2.10 -17.58 -33.29
CA LEU A 4 -2.43 -17.47 -31.88
C LEU A 4 -2.54 -15.98 -31.55
N ALA A 5 -3.76 -15.51 -31.28
CA ALA A 5 -3.99 -14.16 -30.82
C ALA A 5 -3.22 -13.95 -29.51
N TYR A 6 -2.14 -13.17 -29.57
CA TYR A 6 -1.35 -12.84 -28.41
C TYR A 6 -2.19 -11.92 -27.52
N SER A 7 -2.80 -12.50 -26.49
CA SER A 7 -3.48 -11.69 -25.48
C SER A 7 -2.43 -10.86 -24.74
N PRO A 8 -2.64 -9.55 -24.55
CA PRO A 8 -1.69 -8.71 -23.83
C PRO A 8 -1.51 -9.24 -22.39
N ALA A 9 -0.27 -9.16 -21.89
CA ALA A 9 0.04 -9.54 -20.51
C ALA A 9 -0.79 -8.70 -19.54
N LYS A 10 -1.36 -9.35 -18.53
CA LYS A 10 -2.13 -8.66 -17.48
C LYS A 10 -1.23 -7.78 -16.64
N THR A 11 -1.80 -6.70 -16.14
CA THR A 11 -1.13 -5.68 -15.31
C THR A 11 -1.86 -5.52 -13.97
N LEU A 12 -1.24 -4.81 -13.02
CA LEU A 12 -1.90 -4.48 -11.75
C LEU A 12 -3.17 -3.62 -11.96
N ASP A 13 -3.23 -2.85 -13.06
CA ASP A 13 -4.43 -2.08 -13.41
C ASP A 13 -5.61 -2.96 -13.83
N ASP A 14 -5.35 -4.18 -14.32
CA ASP A 14 -6.43 -5.12 -14.63
C ASP A 14 -7.12 -5.65 -13.38
N LEU A 15 -6.41 -5.70 -12.24
CA LEU A 15 -6.99 -6.07 -10.95
C LEU A 15 -8.03 -5.05 -10.47
N LYS A 16 -7.85 -3.77 -10.81
CA LYS A 16 -8.83 -2.69 -10.51
C LYS A 16 -10.17 -2.89 -11.22
N LYS A 17 -10.24 -3.76 -12.21
CA LYS A 17 -11.49 -4.05 -12.94
C LYS A 17 -12.28 -5.19 -12.30
N LEU A 18 -11.67 -5.96 -11.40
CA LEU A 18 -12.30 -7.12 -10.76
C LEU A 18 -13.23 -6.70 -9.63
N GLU A 19 -14.36 -7.38 -9.47
CA GLU A 19 -15.32 -7.10 -8.39
C GLU A 19 -14.86 -7.64 -7.04
N ILE A 20 -13.92 -8.59 -7.05
CA ILE A 20 -13.30 -9.17 -5.86
C ILE A 20 -12.26 -8.22 -5.25
N THR A 21 -11.98 -8.40 -3.96
CA THR A 21 -10.85 -7.73 -3.31
C THR A 21 -9.55 -8.35 -3.78
N CYS A 22 -8.61 -7.53 -4.25
CA CYS A 22 -7.25 -7.94 -4.55
C CYS A 22 -6.28 -7.20 -3.64
N PHE A 23 -5.23 -7.85 -3.16
CA PHE A 23 -4.19 -7.25 -2.34
C PHE A 23 -2.90 -7.06 -3.12
N VAL A 24 -2.26 -5.92 -2.89
CA VAL A 24 -0.91 -5.62 -3.37
C VAL A 24 -0.09 -5.05 -2.21
N PRO A 25 1.21 -5.34 -2.12
CA PRO A 25 2.05 -4.76 -1.10
C PRO A 25 2.43 -3.32 -1.47
N SER A 26 2.44 -2.42 -0.48
CA SER A 26 3.05 -1.10 -0.60
C SER A 26 4.53 -1.10 -0.27
N TYR A 27 5.12 -2.24 0.14
CA TYR A 27 6.56 -2.42 0.34
C TYR A 27 7.05 -3.70 -0.34
N LEU A 28 8.19 -3.61 -1.04
CA LEU A 28 8.91 -4.78 -1.55
C LEU A 28 10.42 -4.63 -1.30
N PRO A 29 11.13 -5.71 -0.94
CA PRO A 29 12.58 -5.67 -0.81
C PRO A 29 13.24 -5.23 -2.11
N LYS A 30 14.35 -4.49 -1.98
CA LYS A 30 15.05 -3.88 -3.12
C LYS A 30 15.32 -4.90 -4.23
N GLY A 31 14.89 -4.55 -5.43
CA GLY A 31 15.12 -5.32 -6.65
C GLY A 31 14.00 -6.27 -7.04
N LEU A 32 13.05 -6.60 -6.14
CA LEU A 32 11.84 -7.34 -6.53
C LEU A 32 11.01 -6.48 -7.48
N LYS A 33 10.73 -7.03 -8.66
CA LYS A 33 9.91 -6.38 -9.68
C LYS A 33 8.74 -7.27 -10.05
N LEU A 34 7.64 -6.64 -10.47
CA LEU A 34 6.48 -7.35 -10.96
C LEU A 34 6.90 -8.29 -12.09
N LYS A 35 6.64 -9.58 -11.90
CA LYS A 35 6.98 -10.64 -12.86
C LYS A 35 5.75 -11.12 -13.60
N LYS A 36 4.66 -11.30 -12.89
CA LYS A 36 3.45 -11.93 -13.42
C LYS A 36 2.21 -11.41 -12.71
N VAL A 37 1.16 -11.20 -13.49
CA VAL A 37 -0.22 -11.05 -13.02
C VAL A 37 -1.04 -12.08 -13.77
N GLU A 38 -1.81 -12.89 -13.06
CA GLU A 38 -2.77 -13.83 -13.62
C GLU A 38 -4.15 -13.53 -13.07
N ILE A 39 -5.14 -13.64 -13.95
CA ILE A 39 -6.56 -13.54 -13.61
C ILE A 39 -7.20 -14.76 -14.23
N THR A 40 -7.73 -15.63 -13.39
CA THR A 40 -8.38 -16.88 -13.79
C THR A 40 -9.88 -16.71 -13.62
N GLN A 41 -10.65 -17.12 -14.62
CA GLN A 41 -12.10 -17.14 -14.56
C GLN A 41 -12.60 -18.53 -14.90
N GLU A 42 -13.22 -19.18 -13.93
CA GLU A 42 -13.75 -20.53 -14.04
C GLU A 42 -15.25 -20.52 -13.74
N ASN A 43 -15.99 -21.44 -14.37
CA ASN A 43 -17.40 -21.62 -14.01
C ASN A 43 -17.43 -22.57 -12.81
N ALA A 44 -17.82 -22.06 -11.65
CA ALA A 44 -18.03 -22.85 -10.46
C ALA A 44 -19.52 -23.26 -10.35
N GLY A 45 -19.75 -24.43 -9.77
CA GLY A 45 -21.07 -25.06 -9.66
C GLY A 45 -21.27 -26.29 -10.58
N PRO A 46 -22.50 -26.85 -10.65
CA PRO A 46 -23.72 -26.27 -10.09
C PRO A 46 -23.74 -26.32 -8.56
N LEU A 47 -24.17 -25.22 -7.96
CA LEU A 47 -24.52 -25.15 -6.54
C LEU A 47 -25.77 -26.02 -6.26
N GLU A 48 -26.14 -26.19 -5.00
CA GLU A 48 -27.36 -26.90 -4.60
C GLU A 48 -28.65 -26.31 -5.25
N ASP A 49 -28.62 -25.04 -5.66
CA ASP A 49 -29.72 -24.36 -6.36
C ASP A 49 -29.67 -24.50 -7.90
N GLY A 50 -28.72 -25.27 -8.43
CA GLY A 50 -28.54 -25.51 -9.85
C GLY A 50 -27.87 -24.37 -10.63
N LYS A 51 -27.46 -23.28 -9.97
CA LYS A 51 -26.78 -22.16 -10.63
C LYS A 51 -25.29 -22.43 -10.78
N THR A 52 -24.74 -21.92 -11.88
CA THR A 52 -23.31 -21.75 -12.07
C THR A 52 -22.98 -20.26 -11.95
N TYR A 53 -21.84 -19.97 -11.34
CA TYR A 53 -21.32 -18.60 -11.23
C TYR A 53 -19.89 -18.57 -11.77
N LYS A 54 -19.45 -17.38 -12.18
CA LYS A 54 -18.07 -17.18 -12.65
C LYS A 54 -17.19 -16.88 -11.44
N GLU A 55 -16.44 -17.88 -11.01
CA GLU A 55 -15.38 -17.67 -10.04
C GLU A 55 -14.22 -16.93 -10.70
N THR A 56 -13.86 -15.79 -10.13
CA THR A 56 -12.68 -15.03 -10.55
C THR A 56 -11.61 -15.11 -9.47
N ASN A 57 -10.40 -15.53 -9.82
CA ASN A 57 -9.23 -15.54 -8.94
C ASN A 57 -8.09 -14.72 -9.54
N TYR A 58 -7.16 -14.28 -8.70
CA TYR A 58 -5.96 -13.59 -9.13
C TYR A 58 -4.70 -14.20 -8.49
N SER A 59 -3.59 -14.07 -9.20
CA SER A 59 -2.27 -14.34 -8.67
C SER A 59 -1.30 -13.26 -9.14
N ILE A 60 -0.39 -12.86 -8.26
CA ILE A 60 0.63 -11.87 -8.55
C ILE A 60 1.96 -12.39 -8.06
N GLU A 61 3.00 -12.27 -8.87
CA GLU A 61 4.37 -12.62 -8.50
C GLU A 61 5.30 -11.43 -8.73
N TRP A 62 6.13 -11.15 -7.73
CA TRP A 62 7.28 -10.28 -7.82
C TRP A 62 8.55 -11.10 -7.60
N SER A 63 9.59 -10.87 -8.41
CA SER A 63 10.84 -11.62 -8.28
C SER A 63 12.11 -10.81 -8.59
N ALA A 64 13.22 -11.27 -8.02
CA ALA A 64 14.58 -10.78 -8.25
C ALA A 64 15.57 -11.94 -8.08
N GLY A 65 16.05 -12.52 -9.19
CA GLY A 65 16.92 -13.68 -9.14
C GLY A 65 16.22 -14.87 -8.47
N LYS A 66 16.72 -15.29 -7.29
CA LYS A 66 16.12 -16.38 -6.50
C LYS A 66 15.05 -15.91 -5.51
N ALA A 67 14.97 -14.61 -5.24
CA ALA A 67 14.00 -14.04 -4.32
C ALA A 67 12.65 -13.83 -5.00
N SER A 68 11.57 -14.21 -4.34
CA SER A 68 10.22 -13.91 -4.82
C SER A 68 9.21 -13.76 -3.70
N PHE A 69 8.19 -12.96 -3.99
CA PHE A 69 6.98 -12.83 -3.19
C PHE A 69 5.78 -13.04 -4.12
N SER A 70 4.77 -13.78 -3.67
CA SER A 70 3.53 -13.95 -4.41
C SER A 70 2.29 -13.88 -3.52
N VAL A 71 1.21 -13.40 -4.14
CA VAL A 71 -0.15 -13.40 -3.61
C VAL A 71 -0.96 -14.32 -4.50
N GLU A 72 -1.77 -15.18 -3.90
CA GLU A 72 -2.73 -16.04 -4.59
C GLU A 72 -4.09 -15.88 -3.92
N SER A 73 -5.16 -15.90 -4.73
CA SER A 73 -6.54 -15.93 -4.22
C SER A 73 -7.26 -17.21 -4.60
N ALA A 74 -8.21 -17.61 -3.76
CA ALA A 74 -9.14 -18.69 -4.04
C ALA A 74 -10.53 -18.35 -3.46
N ALA A 75 -11.61 -18.76 -4.14
CA ALA A 75 -12.94 -18.72 -3.54
C ALA A 75 -13.22 -20.00 -2.71
N GLU A 76 -12.61 -21.13 -3.09
CA GLU A 76 -12.74 -22.43 -2.41
C GLU A 76 -11.50 -23.32 -2.58
N GLY A 77 -11.51 -24.52 -1.99
CA GLY A 77 -10.49 -25.54 -2.26
C GLY A 77 -9.09 -25.21 -1.72
N ILE A 78 -9.00 -24.37 -0.67
CA ILE A 78 -7.73 -23.99 -0.05
C ILE A 78 -6.95 -25.19 0.53
N GLY A 79 -7.64 -26.29 0.86
CA GLY A 79 -7.07 -27.52 1.43
C GLY A 79 -6.22 -27.26 2.68
N ASP A 80 -5.44 -28.26 3.11
CA ASP A 80 -4.40 -28.09 4.14
C ASP A 80 -3.13 -27.42 3.57
N ARG A 81 -3.27 -26.42 2.68
CA ARG A 81 -2.10 -25.72 2.08
C ARG A 81 -1.30 -24.89 3.08
N ASN A 82 -1.69 -24.95 4.35
CA ASN A 82 -0.98 -24.45 5.52
C ASN A 82 -0.05 -25.51 6.13
N LEU A 83 0.38 -26.55 5.40
CA LEU A 83 1.27 -27.56 5.96
C LEU A 83 2.53 -27.71 5.09
N MET A 84 3.67 -27.30 5.64
CA MET A 84 4.95 -27.90 5.26
C MET A 84 5.24 -29.00 6.27
N GLN A 85 4.90 -30.25 5.96
CA GLN A 85 5.12 -31.40 6.87
C GLN A 85 6.58 -31.91 6.81
N GLU A 86 7.54 -31.00 6.81
CA GLU A 86 8.97 -31.35 6.74
C GLU A 86 9.62 -31.14 8.11
N GLU A 87 10.55 -32.02 8.49
CA GLU A 87 11.24 -31.98 9.80
C GLU A 87 12.03 -30.68 10.03
N ASP A 88 12.37 -29.95 8.97
CA ASP A 88 13.15 -28.71 9.02
C ASP A 88 12.29 -27.43 8.97
N THR A 89 11.00 -27.55 9.25
CA THR A 89 10.06 -26.42 9.25
C THR A 89 9.82 -25.85 10.65
N GLU A 90 9.44 -24.58 10.70
CA GLU A 90 9.04 -23.87 11.92
C GLU A 90 7.82 -23.00 11.61
N GLU A 91 6.99 -22.79 12.63
CA GLU A 91 5.80 -21.96 12.57
C GLU A 91 5.90 -20.83 13.58
N THR A 92 5.50 -19.63 13.18
CA THR A 92 5.39 -18.47 14.07
C THR A 92 4.15 -17.66 13.73
N GLU A 93 3.47 -17.14 14.76
CA GLU A 93 2.29 -16.29 14.58
C GLU A 93 2.70 -14.82 14.56
N ILE A 94 2.16 -14.06 13.61
CA ILE A 94 2.26 -12.61 13.52
C ILE A 94 0.87 -11.97 13.48
N LYS A 95 0.78 -10.69 13.85
CA LYS A 95 -0.45 -9.91 13.73
C LYS A 95 -0.30 -8.93 12.57
N THR A 96 -1.26 -8.95 11.64
CA THR A 96 -1.31 -8.04 10.50
C THR A 96 -2.62 -7.26 10.49
N SER A 97 -2.73 -6.25 9.63
CA SER A 97 -3.97 -5.52 9.38
C SER A 97 -5.10 -6.39 8.83
N LEU A 98 -4.77 -7.54 8.22
CA LEU A 98 -5.73 -8.53 7.73
C LEU A 98 -6.13 -9.56 8.80
N GLY A 99 -5.52 -9.50 9.98
CA GLY A 99 -5.73 -10.43 11.10
C GLY A 99 -4.47 -11.21 11.47
N PRO A 100 -4.59 -12.16 12.42
CA PRO A 100 -3.50 -13.07 12.78
C PRO A 100 -3.13 -13.95 11.59
N MET A 101 -1.83 -14.13 11.37
CA MET A 101 -1.28 -15.00 10.34
C MET A 101 -0.20 -15.91 10.93
N TYR A 102 -0.21 -17.17 10.52
CA TYR A 102 0.84 -18.15 10.80
C TYR A 102 1.82 -18.18 9.64
N LEU A 103 3.09 -17.93 9.92
CA LEU A 103 4.19 -18.06 8.98
C LEU A 103 4.83 -19.43 9.17
N ILE A 104 4.79 -20.25 8.12
CA ILE A 104 5.38 -21.59 8.10
C ILE A 104 6.56 -21.56 7.15
N TYR A 105 7.75 -21.85 7.65
CA TYR A 105 8.97 -21.61 6.89
C TYR A 105 10.02 -22.70 7.07
N ARG A 106 10.84 -22.87 6.02
CA ARG A 106 12.06 -23.69 6.04
C ARG A 106 13.25 -22.93 5.47
N PRO A 107 14.46 -23.10 6.02
CA PRO A 107 14.79 -23.96 7.16
C PRO A 107 14.51 -23.29 8.52
N LYS A 108 14.27 -24.14 9.53
CA LYS A 108 14.15 -23.83 10.96
C LYS A 108 15.42 -23.18 11.52
N GLY A 109 15.27 -22.23 12.46
CA GLY A 109 16.36 -21.67 13.29
C GLY A 109 17.51 -20.93 12.59
N LYS A 110 17.64 -20.98 11.25
CA LYS A 110 18.69 -20.24 10.52
C LYS A 110 18.28 -18.79 10.33
N GLU A 111 19.11 -17.86 10.78
CA GLU A 111 18.92 -16.44 10.48
C GLU A 111 19.02 -16.16 8.96
N GLY A 112 18.38 -15.09 8.52
CA GLY A 112 18.42 -14.65 7.12
C GLY A 112 17.36 -15.29 6.22
N ALA A 113 17.68 -15.39 4.93
CA ALA A 113 16.74 -15.76 3.89
C ALA A 113 16.25 -17.20 4.02
N LYS A 114 14.94 -17.39 3.99
CA LYS A 114 14.27 -18.70 4.02
C LYS A 114 14.13 -19.25 2.62
N VAL A 115 14.25 -20.56 2.47
CA VAL A 115 14.02 -21.23 1.17
C VAL A 115 12.57 -21.05 0.74
N LYS A 116 11.64 -21.19 1.69
CA LYS A 116 10.22 -20.94 1.48
C LYS A 116 9.56 -20.47 2.78
N ILE A 117 8.64 -19.53 2.65
CA ILE A 117 7.72 -19.07 3.69
C ILE A 117 6.31 -19.18 3.08
N LEU A 118 5.37 -19.75 3.83
CA LEU A 118 3.95 -19.79 3.51
C LEU A 118 3.18 -19.11 4.64
N THR A 119 2.10 -18.43 4.30
CA THR A 119 1.10 -18.06 5.30
C THR A 119 -0.01 -19.09 5.34
N ASN A 120 -0.77 -19.12 6.44
CA ASN A 120 -2.14 -19.56 6.33
C ASN A 120 -2.92 -18.68 5.33
N TRP A 121 -3.96 -19.25 4.74
CA TRP A 121 -4.91 -18.49 3.95
C TRP A 121 -5.76 -17.60 4.88
N VAL A 122 -5.89 -16.32 4.55
CA VAL A 122 -6.70 -15.36 5.30
C VAL A 122 -7.95 -14.96 4.53
N GLU A 123 -9.04 -14.78 5.25
CA GLU A 123 -10.30 -14.30 4.69
C GLU A 123 -10.31 -12.78 4.60
N ASP A 124 -10.72 -12.25 3.45
CA ASP A 124 -11.09 -10.84 3.38
C ASP A 124 -12.47 -10.57 4.02
N GLU A 125 -12.78 -9.29 4.24
CA GLU A 125 -14.04 -8.87 4.87
C GLU A 125 -15.28 -9.35 4.10
N GLN A 126 -15.20 -9.46 2.77
CA GLN A 126 -16.31 -9.94 1.97
C GLN A 126 -16.51 -11.45 2.14
N MET A 127 -15.43 -12.22 2.26
CA MET A 127 -15.49 -13.66 2.56
C MET A 127 -16.11 -13.90 3.94
N LYS A 128 -15.70 -13.16 4.96
CA LYS A 128 -16.32 -13.21 6.29
C LYS A 128 -17.82 -12.90 6.22
N ALA A 129 -18.20 -11.87 5.46
CA ALA A 129 -19.58 -11.48 5.28
C ALA A 129 -20.41 -12.51 4.49
N ASP A 130 -19.81 -13.18 3.50
CA ASP A 130 -20.47 -14.21 2.70
C ASP A 130 -20.68 -15.50 3.51
N GLN A 131 -19.69 -15.93 4.29
CA GLN A 131 -19.82 -17.08 5.20
C GLN A 131 -20.84 -16.84 6.32
N ALA A 132 -20.98 -15.60 6.80
CA ALA A 132 -21.98 -15.25 7.81
C ALA A 132 -23.43 -15.42 7.31
N LYS A 133 -23.65 -15.41 5.99
CA LYS A 133 -25.00 -15.51 5.38
C LYS A 133 -25.45 -16.96 5.20
N SER A 134 -24.54 -17.92 5.09
CA SER A 134 -24.89 -19.35 5.00
C SER A 134 -23.67 -20.24 5.25
N THR A 135 -23.91 -21.35 5.96
CA THR A 135 -22.92 -22.40 6.27
C THR A 135 -22.57 -23.30 5.08
N THR A 136 -23.26 -23.16 3.96
CA THR A 136 -23.05 -23.96 2.72
C THR A 136 -22.57 -23.11 1.54
N TRP A 137 -22.20 -21.84 1.77
CA TRP A 137 -22.06 -20.88 0.67
C TRP A 137 -20.63 -20.79 0.10
N HIS A 138 -20.59 -20.74 -1.22
CA HIS A 138 -19.41 -20.34 -1.97
C HIS A 138 -19.40 -18.81 -2.08
N GLY A 139 -18.36 -18.15 -1.60
CA GLY A 139 -18.27 -16.69 -1.67
C GLY A 139 -18.28 -16.20 -3.12
N GLU A 140 -19.36 -15.58 -3.57
CA GLU A 140 -19.45 -15.03 -4.94
C GLU A 140 -18.34 -13.99 -5.15
N LEU A 141 -18.13 -13.12 -4.15
CA LEU A 141 -17.17 -12.02 -4.20
C LEU A 141 -16.05 -12.13 -3.16
N GLY A 142 -16.28 -12.79 -2.03
CA GLY A 142 -15.26 -12.99 -1.00
C GLY A 142 -14.12 -13.89 -1.46
N ARG A 143 -12.88 -13.62 -1.03
CA ARG A 143 -11.73 -14.47 -1.33
C ARG A 143 -10.91 -14.81 -0.08
N PHE A 144 -10.33 -16.00 -0.12
CA PHE A 144 -9.17 -16.35 0.69
C PHE A 144 -7.90 -15.86 -0.02
N HIS A 145 -6.91 -15.41 0.75
CA HIS A 145 -5.62 -14.93 0.24
C HIS A 145 -4.46 -15.66 0.90
N GLY A 146 -3.59 -16.23 0.08
CA GLY A 146 -2.37 -16.92 0.50
C GLY A 146 -1.13 -16.16 0.04
N PHE A 147 -0.13 -16.07 0.91
CA PHE A 147 1.11 -15.36 0.63
C PHE A 147 2.30 -16.33 0.68
N THR A 148 3.19 -16.23 -0.31
CA THR A 148 4.39 -17.07 -0.39
C THR A 148 5.64 -16.22 -0.56
N GLY A 149 6.68 -16.54 0.19
CA GLY A 149 8.02 -15.97 0.06
C GLY A 149 9.06 -17.03 -0.28
N LYS A 150 10.03 -16.71 -1.13
CA LYS A 150 11.21 -17.56 -1.41
C LYS A 150 12.47 -16.72 -1.38
N ALA A 151 13.53 -17.27 -0.78
CA ALA A 151 14.81 -16.59 -0.58
C ALA A 151 14.68 -15.18 0.02
N ILE A 152 13.74 -15.00 0.96
CA ILE A 152 13.48 -13.76 1.71
C ILE A 152 13.53 -14.08 3.21
N SER A 153 13.99 -13.16 4.05
CA SER A 153 14.02 -13.35 5.51
C SER A 153 12.61 -13.20 6.12
N LEU A 154 12.39 -13.73 7.32
CA LEU A 154 11.10 -13.56 8.00
C LEU A 154 10.76 -12.10 8.27
N ALA A 155 11.75 -11.30 8.70
CA ALA A 155 11.56 -9.88 8.95
C ALA A 155 11.15 -9.13 7.68
N GLU A 156 11.78 -9.44 6.54
CA GLU A 156 11.40 -8.82 5.27
C GLU A 156 10.02 -9.30 4.79
N PHE A 157 9.70 -10.58 4.97
CA PHE A 157 8.39 -11.11 4.63
C PHE A 157 7.28 -10.48 5.47
N GLN A 158 7.50 -10.31 6.77
CA GLN A 158 6.54 -9.65 7.67
C GLN A 158 6.28 -8.21 7.24
N LYS A 159 7.32 -7.42 6.91
CA LYS A 159 7.14 -6.06 6.38
C LYS A 159 6.30 -6.03 5.11
N ILE A 160 6.49 -6.99 4.20
CA ILE A 160 5.66 -7.09 2.99
C ILE A 160 4.19 -7.31 3.38
N LEU A 161 3.92 -8.23 4.32
CA LEU A 161 2.55 -8.51 4.79
C LEU A 161 1.90 -7.31 5.48
N GLU A 162 2.64 -6.59 6.32
CA GLU A 162 2.17 -5.36 6.98
C GLU A 162 1.84 -4.25 5.98
N SER A 163 2.50 -4.24 4.82
CA SER A 163 2.28 -3.28 3.73
C SER A 163 1.12 -3.64 2.79
N LEU A 164 0.48 -4.81 2.97
CA LEU A 164 -0.60 -5.23 2.09
C LEU A 164 -1.80 -4.31 2.23
N HIS A 165 -2.33 -3.87 1.09
CA HIS A 165 -3.53 -3.05 1.03
C HIS A 165 -4.40 -3.47 -0.16
N PRO A 166 -5.74 -3.29 -0.04
CA PRO A 166 -6.64 -3.65 -1.11
C PRO A 166 -6.50 -2.69 -2.29
N VAL A 167 -6.53 -3.22 -3.51
CA VAL A 167 -6.50 -2.45 -4.77
C VAL A 167 -7.72 -1.54 -4.91
N LYS A 168 -8.84 -1.91 -4.27
CA LYS A 168 -10.06 -1.10 -4.13
C LYS A 168 -10.35 -0.88 -2.65
N SER A 169 -10.32 0.36 -2.19
CA SER A 169 -10.88 0.69 -0.88
C SER A 169 -12.38 0.38 -0.90
N ALA A 170 -12.89 -0.32 0.12
CA ALA A 170 -14.32 -0.57 0.30
C ALA A 170 -15.13 0.73 0.17
N PRO A 171 -16.39 0.69 -0.30
CA PRO A 171 -17.21 1.90 -0.40
C PRO A 171 -17.41 2.48 1.00
N THR A 172 -16.77 3.62 1.25
CA THR A 172 -16.89 4.33 2.53
C THR A 172 -18.28 4.92 2.61
N ALA A 173 -19.05 4.51 3.62
CA ALA A 173 -20.34 5.10 3.93
C ALA A 173 -20.17 6.63 4.11
N ALA A 174 -21.07 7.40 3.50
CA ALA A 174 -21.05 8.85 3.52
C ALA A 174 -21.12 9.37 4.97
N ALA A 175 -20.02 9.93 5.47
CA ALA A 175 -20.00 10.68 6.73
C ALA A 175 -20.36 12.14 6.43
N GLY A 176 -21.46 12.57 7.04
CA GLY A 176 -21.98 13.93 6.95
C GLY A 176 -20.99 14.98 7.43
N ILE A 177 -21.11 16.14 6.82
CA ILE A 177 -20.47 17.39 7.22
C ILE A 177 -20.97 17.73 8.62
N ASN A 178 -20.07 17.92 9.59
CA ASN A 178 -20.28 18.83 10.72
C ASN A 178 -18.94 19.29 11.34
N ASP A 179 -18.85 20.62 11.43
CA ASP A 179 -18.01 21.54 12.20
C ASP A 179 -16.48 21.42 12.32
N ALA A 180 -15.87 22.56 11.98
CA ALA A 180 -14.45 22.86 12.02
C ALA A 180 -13.95 23.05 13.45
N SER A 181 -13.26 22.05 13.96
CA SER A 181 -12.14 22.22 14.88
C SER A 181 -10.84 22.01 14.09
N ALA A 182 -9.82 22.82 14.36
CA ALA A 182 -8.53 22.76 13.66
C ALA A 182 -7.98 21.33 13.73
N GLN A 183 -7.99 20.64 12.59
CA GLN A 183 -7.46 19.29 12.50
C GLN A 183 -5.94 19.36 12.65
N PRO A 184 -5.32 18.47 13.45
CA PRO A 184 -3.87 18.39 13.54
C PRO A 184 -3.32 18.08 12.14
N LEU A 185 -2.41 18.94 11.66
CA LEU A 185 -1.75 18.75 10.37
C LEU A 185 -0.80 17.54 10.47
N LYS A 186 -1.20 16.41 9.87
CA LYS A 186 -0.41 15.18 9.80
C LYS A 186 -0.04 14.91 8.34
N ILE A 187 1.16 15.34 7.93
CA ILE A 187 1.69 15.15 6.57
C ILE A 187 3.14 14.66 6.70
N HIS A 188 3.59 13.74 5.84
CA HIS A 188 4.97 13.30 5.85
C HIS A 188 5.94 14.43 5.42
N PRO A 189 7.02 14.75 6.15
CA PRO A 189 7.93 15.87 5.84
C PRO A 189 8.51 15.85 4.42
N GLN A 190 8.75 14.66 3.85
CA GLN A 190 9.26 14.49 2.48
C GLN A 190 8.38 15.10 1.38
N VAL A 191 7.10 15.39 1.68
CA VAL A 191 6.21 16.10 0.73
C VAL A 191 6.81 17.46 0.33
N PHE A 192 7.55 18.11 1.23
CA PHE A 192 8.16 19.41 0.96
C PHE A 192 9.37 19.34 0.01
N ASN A 193 10.04 18.18 -0.11
CA ASN A 193 11.13 17.99 -1.08
C ASN A 193 10.64 18.01 -2.53
N LEU A 194 9.36 17.73 -2.77
CA LEU A 194 8.75 17.84 -4.11
C LEU A 194 8.61 19.30 -4.59
N ILE A 195 8.72 20.27 -3.67
CA ILE A 195 8.58 21.69 -3.98
C ILE A 195 9.87 22.24 -4.60
N GLU A 196 11.04 21.84 -4.09
CA GLU A 196 12.35 22.37 -4.51
C GLU A 196 12.74 21.97 -5.94
N CYS A 197 12.32 20.78 -6.40
CA CYS A 197 12.61 20.30 -7.76
C CYS A 197 11.92 21.09 -8.89
N TRP A 198 10.96 21.97 -8.59
CA TRP A 198 10.09 22.60 -9.59
C TRP A 198 10.19 24.14 -9.67
N ILE A 199 10.93 24.79 -8.76
CA ILE A 199 11.07 26.27 -8.68
C ILE A 199 12.26 26.78 -9.52
N SER A 200 12.82 25.96 -10.43
CA SER A 200 13.99 26.34 -11.23
C SER A 200 13.78 27.49 -12.24
N ASP A 201 12.55 28.01 -12.36
CA ASP A 201 12.23 29.18 -13.19
C ASP A 201 11.52 30.28 -12.38
N SER A 202 12.30 31.25 -11.89
CA SER A 202 11.82 32.42 -11.15
C SER A 202 11.05 33.42 -12.01
N GLU A 203 11.10 33.32 -13.34
CA GLU A 203 10.37 34.21 -14.26
C GLU A 203 8.94 33.72 -14.54
N SER A 204 8.64 32.45 -14.24
CA SER A 204 7.31 31.84 -14.44
C SER A 204 7.05 30.75 -13.40
N PRO A 205 6.66 31.10 -12.16
CA PRO A 205 6.47 30.12 -11.11
C PRO A 205 5.34 29.14 -11.47
N VAL A 206 5.66 27.86 -11.55
CA VAL A 206 4.67 26.79 -11.68
C VAL A 206 3.95 26.66 -10.35
N VAL A 207 2.61 26.68 -10.37
CA VAL A 207 1.81 26.39 -9.17
C VAL A 207 2.02 24.92 -8.80
N THR A 208 2.73 24.67 -7.69
CA THR A 208 2.95 23.33 -7.17
C THR A 208 1.72 22.86 -6.40
N GLU A 209 1.07 21.81 -6.91
CA GLU A 209 -0.01 21.10 -6.23
C GLU A 209 0.38 19.63 -6.02
N ILE A 210 0.29 19.18 -4.76
CA ILE A 210 0.62 17.81 -4.38
C ILE A 210 -0.65 17.11 -3.90
N SER A 211 -0.99 15.98 -4.52
CA SER A 211 -2.12 15.16 -4.10
C SER A 211 -1.79 14.45 -2.78
N LEU A 212 -2.40 14.89 -1.68
CA LEU A 212 -2.20 14.28 -0.37
C LEU A 212 -2.76 12.86 -0.33
N ASP A 213 -3.84 12.61 -1.07
CA ASP A 213 -4.42 11.26 -1.17
C ASP A 213 -3.52 10.31 -1.98
N ALA A 214 -2.63 10.84 -2.84
CA ALA A 214 -1.62 10.04 -3.53
C ALA A 214 -0.40 9.78 -2.64
N VAL A 215 0.02 10.78 -1.86
CA VAL A 215 1.07 10.67 -0.85
C VAL A 215 0.71 9.59 0.19
N GLU A 216 -0.49 9.66 0.78
CA GLU A 216 -0.96 8.67 1.77
C GLU A 216 -1.03 7.24 1.18
N LYS A 217 -1.23 7.11 -0.14
CA LYS A 217 -1.25 5.81 -0.83
C LYS A 217 0.15 5.34 -1.24
N ASN A 218 1.13 6.24 -1.29
CA ASN A 218 2.50 5.96 -1.71
C ASN A 218 3.40 5.68 -0.50
N GLY A 219 3.07 4.63 0.26
CA GLY A 219 3.84 4.22 1.44
C GLY A 219 5.29 3.79 1.15
N ASN A 220 5.65 3.53 -0.11
CA ASN A 220 7.04 3.26 -0.52
C ASN A 220 7.94 4.49 -0.38
N GLU A 221 7.41 5.68 -0.63
CA GLU A 221 8.15 6.93 -0.67
C GLU A 221 7.88 7.78 0.59
N PHE A 222 6.73 7.60 1.24
CA PHE A 222 6.29 8.34 2.42
C PHE A 222 5.95 7.36 3.55
N ASN A 223 6.98 6.83 4.23
CA ASN A 223 6.80 5.84 5.29
C ASN A 223 6.33 6.49 6.60
N ASP A 224 5.04 6.36 6.92
CA ASP A 224 4.44 6.97 8.12
C ASP A 224 4.98 6.40 9.44
N ASP A 225 5.52 5.17 9.46
CA ASP A 225 6.06 4.53 10.67
C ASP A 225 7.32 5.23 11.21
N ASP A 226 7.97 6.01 10.36
CA ASP A 226 9.15 6.78 10.71
C ASP A 226 8.82 8.20 11.24
N LEU A 227 7.53 8.57 11.23
CA LEU A 227 7.06 9.85 11.76
C LEU A 227 7.10 9.84 13.29
N LYS A 228 7.97 10.67 13.86
CA LYS A 228 8.10 10.84 15.30
C LYS A 228 7.77 12.28 15.69
N PRO A 229 6.92 12.48 16.71
CA PRO A 229 6.81 13.78 17.35
C PRO A 229 8.14 14.10 18.07
N ASP A 230 8.63 15.31 17.87
CA ASP A 230 9.87 15.85 18.45
C ASP A 230 9.59 17.28 18.97
N GLY A 231 8.93 17.36 20.12
CA GLY A 231 8.43 18.63 20.67
C GLY A 231 7.36 19.24 19.75
N GLU A 232 7.63 20.45 19.24
CA GLU A 232 6.78 21.13 18.26
C GLU A 232 6.93 20.58 16.83
N TRP A 233 7.91 19.70 16.61
CA TRP A 233 8.26 19.19 15.30
C TRP A 233 7.62 17.82 15.02
N THR A 234 7.24 17.61 13.77
CA THR A 234 6.99 16.29 13.19
C THR A 234 8.23 15.92 12.37
N ARG A 235 8.90 14.82 12.73
CA ARG A 235 10.21 14.43 12.19
C ARG A 235 10.15 13.07 11.50
N ALA A 236 10.90 12.93 10.41
CA ALA A 236 11.19 11.69 9.69
C ALA A 236 12.72 11.59 9.43
N PRO A 237 13.29 10.39 9.26
CA PRO A 237 14.67 10.20 8.80
C PRO A 237 14.81 10.66 7.35
N ASN A 238 16.00 11.14 6.98
CA ASN A 238 16.31 11.45 5.58
C ASN A 238 16.59 10.13 4.82
N SER A 239 16.00 9.95 3.64
CA SER A 239 16.19 8.75 2.82
C SER A 239 17.64 8.57 2.33
N GLU A 240 18.42 9.65 2.27
CA GLU A 240 19.80 9.65 1.78
C GLU A 240 20.83 9.37 2.88
N SER A 241 20.46 9.50 4.16
CA SER A 241 21.39 9.26 5.27
C SER A 241 20.70 8.81 6.56
N LYS A 242 21.29 7.79 7.20
CA LYS A 242 20.85 7.27 8.50
C LYS A 242 20.97 8.27 9.65
N GLU A 243 21.82 9.28 9.50
CA GLU A 243 22.04 10.36 10.48
C GLU A 243 21.26 11.64 10.12
N GLY A 244 20.73 11.70 8.90
CA GLY A 244 19.96 12.83 8.40
C GLY A 244 18.51 12.83 8.90
N PHE A 245 17.84 13.97 8.74
CA PHE A 245 16.43 14.10 9.08
C PHE A 245 15.72 15.09 8.17
N MET A 246 14.40 14.93 8.12
CA MET A 246 13.45 15.91 7.61
C MET A 246 12.47 16.21 8.73
N ARG A 247 12.12 17.47 8.96
CA ARG A 247 11.11 17.81 9.97
C ARG A 247 10.38 19.09 9.61
N TYR A 248 9.13 19.20 10.06
CA TYR A 248 8.40 20.46 10.01
C TYR A 248 7.73 20.77 11.35
N ARG A 249 7.45 22.05 11.58
CA ARG A 249 6.54 22.50 12.64
C ARG A 249 5.54 23.49 12.08
N VAL A 250 4.35 23.51 12.65
CA VAL A 250 3.30 24.46 12.28
C VAL A 250 3.55 25.79 12.99
N LEU A 251 3.72 26.85 12.21
CA LEU A 251 3.85 28.23 12.70
C LEU A 251 2.49 28.94 12.76
N GLU A 252 1.63 28.68 11.77
CA GLU A 252 0.27 29.21 11.71
C GLU A 252 -0.68 28.16 11.12
N SER A 253 -1.90 28.11 11.65
CA SER A 253 -3.01 27.30 11.14
C SER A 253 -4.30 28.09 11.24
N LYS A 254 -4.91 28.40 10.09
CA LYS A 254 -6.16 29.16 10.03
C LYS A 254 -7.08 28.56 8.96
N GLY A 255 -8.10 27.85 9.41
CA GLY A 255 -9.01 27.15 8.50
C GLY A 255 -8.27 26.06 7.74
N ASN A 256 -8.12 26.22 6.42
CA ASN A 256 -7.38 25.31 5.55
C ASN A 256 -6.01 25.84 5.12
N HIS A 257 -5.61 27.01 5.64
CA HIS A 257 -4.32 27.64 5.39
C HIS A 257 -3.31 27.25 6.47
N TYR A 258 -2.09 26.93 6.05
CA TYR A 258 -1.00 26.54 6.92
C TYR A 258 0.29 27.27 6.55
N LYS A 259 1.02 27.66 7.59
CA LYS A 259 2.40 28.11 7.50
C LYS A 259 3.27 27.18 8.31
N VAL A 260 4.29 26.60 7.68
CA VAL A 260 5.21 25.68 8.33
C VAL A 260 6.65 26.16 8.18
N GLU A 261 7.46 25.82 9.19
CA GLU A 261 8.91 25.80 9.04
C GLU A 261 9.31 24.37 8.70
N TYR A 262 9.99 24.19 7.58
CA TYR A 262 10.55 22.91 7.14
C TYR A 262 12.07 22.94 7.29
N GLN A 263 12.66 21.81 7.70
CA GLN A 263 14.10 21.63 7.81
C GLN A 263 14.53 20.28 7.25
N GLU A 264 15.67 20.29 6.56
CA GLU A 264 16.32 19.10 6.03
C GLU A 264 17.80 19.07 6.38
N ASN A 265 18.29 17.87 6.74
CA ASN A 265 19.69 17.59 6.97
C ASN A 265 20.04 16.25 6.30
N GLY A 266 21.03 16.26 5.40
CA GLY A 266 21.53 15.07 4.69
C GLY A 266 22.48 14.17 5.48
N GLY A 267 22.58 14.32 6.80
CA GLY A 267 23.50 13.58 7.68
C GLY A 267 24.84 14.26 7.91
N GLY A 268 24.91 15.57 7.76
CA GLY A 268 26.11 16.39 8.00
C GLY A 268 25.84 17.52 8.99
N THR A 269 26.76 18.49 9.07
CA THR A 269 26.58 19.67 9.92
C THR A 269 25.62 20.71 9.32
N LEU A 270 25.40 20.67 8.01
CA LEU A 270 24.52 21.59 7.30
C LEU A 270 23.05 21.17 7.46
N THR A 271 22.22 22.09 7.91
CA THR A 271 20.75 21.96 7.95
C THR A 271 20.17 23.12 7.16
N THR A 272 19.38 22.84 6.13
CA THR A 272 18.62 23.85 5.39
C THR A 272 17.28 24.07 6.07
N ALA A 273 16.72 25.27 5.91
CA ALA A 273 15.41 25.60 6.43
C ALA A 273 14.64 26.46 5.43
N SER A 274 13.33 26.25 5.35
CA SER A 274 12.44 27.03 4.51
C SER A 274 11.13 27.32 5.24
N ILE A 275 10.50 28.43 4.87
CA ILE A 275 9.15 28.80 5.29
C ILE A 275 8.22 28.54 4.12
N ILE A 276 7.23 27.67 4.33
CA ILE A 276 6.30 27.23 3.30
C ILE A 276 4.89 27.58 3.75
N GLU A 277 4.17 28.32 2.91
CA GLU A 277 2.75 28.58 3.09
C GLU A 277 1.96 27.82 2.03
N PHE A 278 0.88 27.17 2.45
CA PHE A 278 0.04 26.39 1.56
C PHE A 278 -1.39 26.30 2.06
N ASP A 279 -2.30 26.01 1.12
CA ASP A 279 -3.68 25.67 1.42
C ASP A 279 -3.93 24.18 1.17
N ILE A 280 -4.70 23.54 2.05
CA ILE A 280 -5.29 22.23 1.76
C ILE A 280 -6.66 22.45 1.15
N GLN A 281 -6.84 22.03 -0.09
CA GLN A 281 -8.09 22.23 -0.83
C GLN A 281 -8.63 20.90 -1.35
N LYS A 282 -9.95 20.83 -1.55
CA LYS A 282 -10.57 19.73 -2.29
C LYS A 282 -10.61 20.10 -3.75
N ARG A 283 -9.99 19.28 -4.60
CA ARG A 283 -10.03 19.44 -6.05
C ARG A 283 -10.87 18.33 -6.67
N ASN A 284 -11.87 18.73 -7.45
CA ASN A 284 -12.61 17.79 -8.27
C ASN A 284 -11.80 17.48 -9.53
N ILE A 285 -11.48 16.21 -9.72
CA ILE A 285 -10.77 15.69 -10.88
C ILE A 285 -11.63 14.63 -11.57
N GLN A 286 -11.27 14.30 -12.80
CA GLN A 286 -11.81 13.13 -13.49
C GLN A 286 -10.80 11.99 -13.32
N ARG A 287 -11.23 10.90 -12.69
CA ARG A 287 -10.46 9.65 -12.58
C ARG A 287 -11.25 8.57 -13.30
N ASP A 288 -10.67 8.02 -14.37
CA ASP A 288 -11.31 7.00 -15.21
C ASP A 288 -12.69 7.46 -15.76
N GLY A 289 -12.80 8.75 -16.09
CA GLY A 289 -14.05 9.36 -16.58
C GLY A 289 -15.14 9.57 -15.53
N LYS A 290 -14.83 9.32 -14.24
CA LYS A 290 -15.73 9.59 -13.11
C LYS A 290 -15.23 10.79 -12.30
N PRO A 291 -16.12 11.69 -11.85
CA PRO A 291 -15.78 12.73 -10.89
C PRO A 291 -15.24 12.12 -9.60
N ALA A 292 -14.07 12.58 -9.16
CA ALA A 292 -13.47 12.23 -7.88
C ALA A 292 -12.98 13.51 -7.19
N SER A 293 -13.21 13.63 -5.90
CA SER A 293 -12.64 14.71 -5.09
C SER A 293 -11.35 14.20 -4.47
N ILE A 294 -10.24 14.93 -4.66
CA ILE A 294 -8.98 14.66 -3.99
C ILE A 294 -8.59 15.83 -3.08
N ARG A 295 -7.82 15.56 -2.02
CA ARG A 295 -7.13 16.60 -1.26
C ARG A 295 -5.82 16.97 -1.92
N VAL A 296 -5.63 18.26 -2.14
CA VAL A 296 -4.38 18.82 -2.68
C VAL A 296 -3.78 19.80 -1.69
N LEU A 297 -2.47 19.69 -1.47
CA LEU A 297 -1.66 20.74 -0.89
C LEU A 297 -1.24 21.66 -2.03
N ARG A 298 -1.67 22.92 -1.98
CA ARG A 298 -1.32 23.94 -2.98
C ARG A 298 -0.38 24.95 -2.34
N VAL A 299 0.84 25.03 -2.84
CA VAL A 299 1.85 25.98 -2.35
C VAL A 299 1.45 27.40 -2.75
N THR A 300 1.44 28.31 -1.79
CA THR A 300 1.14 29.73 -2.00
C THR A 300 2.35 30.62 -1.79
N SER A 301 3.30 30.21 -0.94
CA SER A 301 4.59 30.89 -0.75
C SER A 301 5.69 29.90 -0.36
N TYR A 302 6.91 30.18 -0.82
CA TYR A 302 8.12 29.46 -0.45
C TYR A 302 9.25 30.47 -0.26
N ALA A 303 9.93 30.41 0.87
CA ALA A 303 11.08 31.26 1.16
C ALA A 303 12.19 30.49 1.87
N ASP A 304 13.38 30.51 1.29
CA ASP A 304 14.59 29.99 1.94
C ASP A 304 14.93 30.83 3.16
N LYS A 305 15.17 30.14 4.28
CA LYS A 305 15.79 30.73 5.45
C LYS A 305 17.31 30.63 5.24
N LYS A 306 17.90 31.69 4.69
CA LYS A 306 19.36 31.85 4.63
C LYS A 306 19.96 32.02 6.01
#